data_AF-A0A0L6J7P3-F1
#
_entry.id   AF-A0A0L6J7P3-F1
#
_cell.length_a   1.000
_cell.length_b   1.000
_cell.length_c   1.000
_cell.angle_alpha   90.00
_cell.angle_beta   90.00
_cell.angle_gamma   90.00
#
_symmetry.space_group_name_H-M   'P 1'
#
loop_
_entity.id
_entity.type
_entity.pdbx_description
1 polymer ?
#
loop_
_entity_poly.entity_id
_entity_poly.type
_entity_poly.pdbx_seq_one_letter_code
_entity_poly.pdbx_strand_id
1 'polypeptide(L)'
;MVAKIKDLGTWSRYVPDTVPDWVGDVPPGYNVHFARRDSDGLDWYVFRATEGSFTDGYLLAMTYAGAQGETVQATVRDRGNAPVPTGMRVLEIEDIDPDNAAPWKAYEQRIYDPATKTIGDLPEPIVLAVRDYQFAGQAAAEQIITDDAAMAWVATGKTPDTLIEAVKAKVTDPDRQKRVLLFLAGTTSFPIGHELTPLLAASFGKDTPEKLKAFFRAASQR
;
A
#
# COMPACT_ATOMS: atom_id res chain seq x y z
N MET A 1 10.88 -16.93 8.95
CA MET A 1 10.72 -18.15 8.13
C MET A 1 9.86 -17.76 6.95
N VAL A 2 10.26 -18.08 5.72
CA VAL A 2 9.42 -17.81 4.54
C VAL A 2 8.37 -18.91 4.50
N ALA A 3 7.11 -18.57 4.73
CA ALA A 3 6.03 -19.55 4.69
C ALA A 3 5.88 -20.10 3.26
N LYS A 4 5.56 -21.38 3.13
CA LYS A 4 5.25 -21.98 1.84
C LYS A 4 3.84 -21.56 1.43
N ILE A 5 3.73 -20.90 0.28
CA ILE A 5 2.46 -20.32 -0.20
C ILE A 5 2.08 -20.98 -1.52
N LYS A 6 0.87 -21.55 -1.55
CA LYS A 6 0.22 -22.05 -2.76
C LYS A 6 -0.84 -21.05 -3.20
N ASP A 7 -0.60 -20.43 -4.35
CA ASP A 7 -1.53 -19.49 -4.97
C ASP A 7 -2.68 -20.27 -5.64
N LEU A 8 -3.90 -20.10 -5.12
CA LEU A 8 -5.09 -20.77 -5.61
C LEU A 8 -5.84 -19.95 -6.67
N GLY A 9 -5.29 -18.80 -7.07
CA GLY A 9 -5.80 -17.94 -8.14
C GLY A 9 -6.80 -16.88 -7.67
N THR A 10 -7.19 -16.03 -8.61
CA THR A 10 -8.21 -14.99 -8.44
C THR A 10 -9.60 -15.56 -8.70
N TRP A 11 -10.58 -15.09 -7.95
CA TRP A 11 -11.96 -15.55 -8.02
C TRP A 11 -12.90 -14.37 -8.30
N SER A 12 -13.75 -14.52 -9.30
CA SER A 12 -14.70 -13.50 -9.73
C SER A 12 -16.13 -13.89 -9.42
N ARG A 13 -16.98 -12.89 -9.12
CA ARG A 13 -18.42 -13.09 -9.00
C ARG A 13 -18.97 -13.68 -10.28
N TYR A 14 -19.90 -14.61 -10.17
CA TYR A 14 -20.76 -14.97 -11.28
C TYR A 14 -22.19 -15.25 -10.80
N VAL A 15 -23.10 -15.36 -11.76
CA VAL A 15 -24.47 -15.84 -11.54
C VAL A 15 -24.60 -17.12 -12.35
N PRO A 16 -24.90 -18.28 -11.74
CA PRO A 16 -25.09 -19.51 -12.49
C PRO A 16 -26.37 -19.43 -13.32
N ASP A 17 -26.37 -20.05 -14.51
CA ASP A 17 -27.55 -20.11 -15.38
C ASP A 17 -28.70 -20.89 -14.73
N THR A 18 -28.35 -21.90 -13.94
CA THR A 18 -29.26 -22.66 -13.09
C THR A 18 -28.71 -22.72 -11.66
N VAL A 19 -29.57 -22.48 -10.67
CA VAL A 19 -29.15 -22.63 -9.26
C VAL A 19 -28.74 -24.10 -9.04
N PRO A 20 -27.52 -24.38 -8.56
CA PRO A 20 -27.10 -25.75 -8.34
C PRO A 20 -27.96 -26.47 -7.29
N ASP A 21 -28.28 -27.74 -7.51
CA ASP A 21 -29.15 -28.52 -6.63
C ASP A 21 -28.68 -28.57 -5.16
N TRP A 22 -27.36 -28.51 -4.94
CA TRP A 22 -26.76 -28.52 -3.60
C TRP A 22 -27.04 -27.26 -2.78
N VAL A 23 -27.49 -26.16 -3.42
CA VAL A 23 -27.92 -24.94 -2.73
C VAL A 23 -29.23 -25.18 -1.98
N GLY A 24 -30.07 -26.09 -2.48
CA GLY A 24 -31.41 -26.34 -1.95
C GLY A 24 -32.35 -25.14 -2.12
N ASP A 25 -33.44 -25.15 -1.35
CA ASP A 25 -34.44 -24.07 -1.35
C ASP A 25 -33.87 -22.81 -0.69
N VAL A 26 -33.57 -21.80 -1.51
CA VAL A 26 -33.14 -20.49 -1.03
C VAL A 26 -34.37 -19.70 -0.58
N PRO A 27 -34.46 -19.25 0.69
CA PRO A 27 -35.61 -18.49 1.15
C PRO A 27 -35.78 -17.17 0.36
N PRO A 28 -37.03 -16.69 0.15
CA PRO A 28 -37.27 -15.43 -0.54
C PRO A 28 -36.47 -14.27 0.07
N GLY A 29 -35.76 -13.53 -0.78
CA GLY A 29 -34.94 -12.38 -0.37
C GLY A 29 -33.48 -12.70 -0.02
N TYR A 30 -33.08 -13.98 0.00
CA TYR A 30 -31.67 -14.35 0.14
C TYR A 30 -30.99 -14.41 -1.24
N ASN A 31 -29.85 -13.73 -1.35
CA ASN A 31 -28.99 -13.80 -2.53
C ASN A 31 -27.76 -14.66 -2.19
N VAL A 32 -27.69 -15.85 -2.77
CA VAL A 32 -26.47 -16.67 -2.67
C VAL A 32 -25.40 -16.04 -3.55
N HIS A 33 -24.25 -15.76 -2.95
CA HIS A 33 -23.09 -15.26 -3.67
C HIS A 33 -22.28 -16.42 -4.21
N PHE A 34 -22.05 -16.44 -5.53
CA PHE A 34 -21.19 -17.43 -6.19
C PHE A 34 -19.92 -16.76 -6.70
N ALA A 35 -18.82 -17.50 -6.63
CA ALA A 35 -17.54 -17.10 -7.20
C ALA A 35 -16.93 -18.26 -7.97
N ARG A 36 -16.30 -17.95 -9.10
CA ARG A 36 -15.57 -18.91 -9.92
C ARG A 36 -14.12 -18.47 -10.04
N ARG A 37 -13.20 -19.43 -10.12
CA ARG A 37 -11.79 -19.14 -10.34
C ARG A 37 -11.56 -18.67 -11.77
N ASP A 38 -10.80 -17.60 -11.93
CA ASP A 38 -10.62 -16.95 -13.23
C ASP A 38 -9.85 -17.82 -14.23
N SER A 39 -8.93 -18.67 -13.75
CA SER A 39 -8.06 -19.46 -14.60
C SER A 39 -8.75 -20.63 -15.31
N ASP A 40 -9.76 -21.23 -14.67
CA ASP A 40 -10.36 -22.49 -15.14
C ASP A 40 -11.88 -22.60 -14.89
N GLY A 41 -12.50 -21.56 -14.34
CA GLY A 41 -13.94 -21.51 -14.13
C GLY A 41 -14.47 -22.38 -12.99
N LEU A 42 -13.59 -22.96 -12.16
CA LEU A 42 -14.00 -23.81 -11.04
C LEU A 42 -14.83 -23.01 -10.03
N ASP A 43 -15.99 -23.52 -9.61
CA ASP A 43 -16.85 -22.88 -8.60
C ASP A 43 -16.26 -23.01 -7.18
N TRP A 44 -16.41 -21.96 -6.37
CA TRP A 44 -15.82 -21.87 -5.03
C TRP A 44 -16.40 -22.91 -4.08
N TYR A 45 -17.72 -23.14 -4.10
CA TYR A 45 -18.34 -24.12 -3.21
C TYR A 45 -17.94 -25.54 -3.59
N VAL A 46 -17.85 -25.84 -4.90
CA VAL A 46 -17.34 -27.12 -5.40
C VAL A 46 -15.88 -27.32 -4.98
N PHE A 47 -15.02 -26.33 -5.23
CA PHE A 47 -13.60 -26.40 -4.84
C PHE A 47 -13.44 -26.59 -3.34
N ARG A 48 -14.13 -25.78 -2.52
CA ARG A 48 -14.04 -25.81 -1.06
C ARG A 48 -14.52 -27.14 -0.46
N ALA A 49 -15.56 -27.73 -1.04
CA ALA A 49 -16.13 -29.00 -0.57
C ALA A 49 -15.29 -30.22 -1.00
N THR A 50 -14.53 -30.10 -2.08
CA THR A 50 -13.71 -31.20 -2.61
C THR A 50 -12.58 -31.58 -1.63
N GLU A 51 -12.46 -32.88 -1.36
CA GLU A 51 -11.38 -33.43 -0.53
C GLU A 51 -10.02 -33.25 -1.21
N GLY A 52 -9.00 -32.87 -0.44
CA GLY A 52 -7.66 -32.60 -0.97
C GLY A 52 -7.48 -31.23 -1.65
N SER A 53 -8.52 -30.39 -1.72
CA SER A 53 -8.38 -29.01 -2.23
C SER A 53 -7.43 -28.15 -1.38
N PHE A 54 -7.35 -28.45 -0.09
CA PHE A 54 -6.46 -27.82 0.88
C PHE A 54 -5.63 -28.91 1.59
N THR A 55 -4.36 -28.61 1.87
CA THR A 55 -3.46 -29.41 2.71
C THR A 55 -3.92 -29.40 4.16
N ASP A 56 -3.53 -30.39 4.96
CA ASP A 56 -3.85 -30.37 6.40
C ASP A 56 -3.04 -29.28 7.11
N GLY A 57 -3.66 -28.63 8.10
CA GLY A 57 -2.99 -27.57 8.87
C GLY A 57 -2.78 -26.25 8.12
N TYR A 58 -3.48 -26.04 7.01
CA TYR A 58 -3.41 -24.79 6.24
C TYR A 58 -4.00 -23.57 6.98
N LEU A 59 -3.61 -22.39 6.50
CA LEU A 59 -4.33 -21.14 6.70
C LEU A 59 -4.67 -20.56 5.33
N LEU A 60 -5.96 -20.33 5.04
CA LEU A 60 -6.34 -19.57 3.86
C LEU A 60 -6.13 -18.09 4.13
N ALA A 61 -5.55 -17.39 3.16
CA ALA A 61 -5.48 -15.95 3.12
C ALA A 61 -6.19 -15.45 1.85
N MET A 62 -7.00 -14.41 1.98
CA MET A 62 -7.68 -13.76 0.87
C MET A 62 -7.08 -12.38 0.66
N THR A 63 -6.61 -12.11 -0.55
CA THR A 63 -6.00 -10.83 -0.90
C THR A 63 -6.91 -9.99 -1.77
N TYR A 64 -6.81 -8.68 -1.59
CA TYR A 64 -7.48 -7.68 -2.41
C TYR A 64 -6.44 -6.79 -3.07
N ALA A 65 -6.56 -6.60 -4.38
CA ALA A 65 -5.69 -5.71 -5.14
C ALA A 65 -6.05 -4.24 -4.82
N GLY A 66 -5.13 -3.53 -4.18
CA GLY A 66 -5.25 -2.10 -3.86
C GLY A 66 -4.12 -1.27 -4.44
N ALA A 67 -4.13 0.03 -4.15
CA ALA A 67 -3.11 0.98 -4.60
C ALA A 67 -1.69 0.65 -4.11
N GLN A 68 -1.58 -0.14 -3.04
CA GLN A 68 -0.33 -0.56 -2.41
C GLN A 68 0.10 -2.00 -2.78
N GLY A 69 -0.65 -2.68 -3.65
CA GLY A 69 -0.44 -4.09 -4.00
C GLY A 69 -1.57 -5.00 -3.49
N GLU A 70 -1.37 -6.31 -3.58
CA GLU A 70 -2.35 -7.31 -3.10
C GLU A 70 -2.25 -7.46 -1.58
N THR A 71 -3.18 -6.87 -0.84
CA THR A 71 -3.17 -6.90 0.63
C THR A 71 -3.98 -8.09 1.15
N VAL A 72 -3.44 -8.84 2.11
CA VAL A 72 -4.19 -9.87 2.86
C VAL A 72 -5.26 -9.19 3.73
N GLN A 73 -6.53 -9.39 3.38
CA GLN A 73 -7.70 -8.77 4.04
C GLN A 73 -8.38 -9.70 5.04
N ALA A 74 -8.34 -11.00 4.78
CA ALA A 74 -8.97 -11.99 5.63
C ALA A 74 -8.14 -13.26 5.67
N THR A 75 -8.18 -13.96 6.80
CA THR A 75 -7.58 -15.28 6.93
C THR A 75 -8.54 -16.23 7.64
N VAL A 76 -8.45 -17.53 7.34
CA VAL A 76 -9.35 -18.54 7.92
C VAL A 76 -8.68 -19.92 7.96
N ARG A 77 -8.81 -20.63 9.10
CA ARG A 77 -8.29 -22.01 9.27
C ARG A 77 -9.29 -23.08 8.84
N ASP A 78 -10.57 -22.75 8.84
CA ASP A 78 -11.64 -23.69 8.57
C ASP A 78 -12.32 -23.39 7.23
N ARG A 79 -12.17 -24.31 6.27
CA ARG A 79 -12.87 -24.24 4.98
C ARG A 79 -14.36 -24.04 5.16
N GLY A 80 -14.98 -24.62 6.19
CA GLY A 80 -16.40 -24.47 6.53
C GLY A 80 -16.83 -23.01 6.70
N ASN A 81 -15.92 -22.18 7.22
CA ASN A 81 -16.14 -20.77 7.51
C ASN A 81 -15.46 -19.83 6.50
N ALA A 82 -14.82 -20.36 5.46
CA ALA A 82 -14.17 -19.53 4.46
C ALA A 82 -15.22 -18.76 3.64
N PRO A 83 -15.16 -17.42 3.61
CA PRO A 83 -16.13 -16.61 2.88
C PRO A 83 -15.98 -16.80 1.36
N VAL A 84 -16.97 -16.35 0.59
CA VAL A 84 -16.91 -16.40 -0.87
C VAL A 84 -15.92 -15.34 -1.38
N PRO A 85 -14.83 -15.70 -2.06
CA PRO A 85 -13.72 -14.80 -2.39
C PRO A 85 -14.01 -13.92 -3.62
N THR A 86 -15.13 -13.20 -3.63
CA THR A 86 -15.50 -12.37 -4.79
C THR A 86 -14.53 -11.21 -5.00
N GLY A 87 -13.85 -11.18 -6.14
CA GLY A 87 -12.88 -10.15 -6.49
C GLY A 87 -11.58 -10.26 -5.68
N MET A 88 -11.32 -11.43 -5.10
CA MET A 88 -10.14 -11.69 -4.27
C MET A 88 -9.30 -12.81 -4.86
N ARG A 89 -8.00 -12.78 -4.59
CA ARG A 89 -7.13 -13.94 -4.79
C ARG A 89 -7.08 -14.76 -3.50
N VAL A 90 -7.10 -16.07 -3.65
CA VAL A 90 -7.03 -17.01 -2.52
C VAL A 90 -5.65 -17.63 -2.48
N LEU A 91 -5.04 -17.62 -1.30
CA LEU A 91 -3.76 -18.21 -1.00
C LEU A 91 -3.95 -19.28 0.06
N GLU A 92 -3.25 -20.38 -0.10
CA GLU A 92 -3.10 -21.41 0.92
C GLU A 92 -1.70 -21.26 1.51
N ILE A 93 -1.63 -20.94 2.79
CA ILE A 93 -0.39 -20.86 3.55
C ILE A 93 -0.22 -22.20 4.27
N GLU A 94 0.84 -22.91 3.92
CA GLU A 94 1.17 -24.23 4.43
C GLU A 94 2.09 -24.14 5.66
N ASP A 95 2.31 -25.28 6.32
CA ASP A 95 3.23 -25.44 7.45
C ASP A 95 2.94 -24.51 8.64
N ILE A 96 1.66 -24.20 8.86
CA ILE A 96 1.24 -23.41 10.02
C ILE A 96 1.30 -24.30 11.26
N ASP A 97 1.97 -23.81 12.30
CA ASP A 97 1.99 -24.44 13.61
C ASP A 97 0.54 -24.65 14.11
N PRO A 98 0.08 -25.91 14.28
CA PRO A 98 -1.28 -26.19 14.71
C PRO A 98 -1.57 -25.63 16.11
N ASP A 99 -0.55 -25.58 16.98
CA ASP A 99 -0.66 -25.11 18.36
C ASP A 99 -0.62 -23.58 18.48
N ASN A 100 -0.24 -22.88 17.41
CA ASN A 100 -0.34 -21.42 17.37
C ASN A 100 -1.82 -21.02 17.37
N ALA A 101 -2.27 -20.43 18.47
CA ALA A 101 -3.65 -19.98 18.63
C ALA A 101 -4.02 -18.79 17.72
N ALA A 102 -3.04 -18.10 17.12
CA ALA A 102 -3.26 -16.90 16.33
C ALA A 102 -2.27 -16.74 15.15
N PRO A 103 -2.15 -17.71 14.23
CA PRO A 103 -1.21 -17.63 13.11
C PRO A 103 -1.54 -16.49 12.15
N TRP A 104 -2.81 -16.08 12.07
CA TRP A 104 -3.28 -15.03 11.17
C TRP A 104 -2.57 -13.70 11.41
N LYS A 105 -2.16 -13.41 12.65
CA LYS A 105 -1.44 -12.18 12.99
C LYS A 105 -0.13 -12.00 12.22
N ALA A 106 0.48 -13.09 11.76
CA ALA A 106 1.68 -13.00 10.93
C ALA A 106 1.39 -12.50 9.50
N TYR A 107 0.15 -12.64 9.02
CA TYR A 107 -0.23 -12.46 7.62
C TYR A 107 -1.30 -11.40 7.38
N GLU A 108 -2.18 -11.11 8.33
CA GLU A 108 -3.18 -10.06 8.19
C GLU A 108 -2.52 -8.69 8.00
N GLN A 109 -3.09 -7.87 7.11
CA GLN A 109 -2.56 -6.55 6.77
C GLN A 109 -1.09 -6.64 6.32
N ARG A 110 -0.78 -7.62 5.48
CA ARG A 110 0.51 -7.80 4.80
C ARG A 110 0.30 -7.77 3.28
N ILE A 111 1.35 -7.51 2.52
CA ILE A 111 1.29 -7.56 1.05
C ILE A 111 1.75 -8.92 0.55
N TYR A 112 0.92 -9.54 -0.27
CA TYR A 112 1.31 -10.65 -1.12
C TYR A 112 1.93 -10.11 -2.42
N ASP A 113 3.08 -10.65 -2.79
CA ASP A 113 3.69 -10.45 -4.10
C ASP A 113 3.49 -11.72 -4.95
N PRO A 114 2.61 -11.68 -5.97
CA PRO A 114 2.36 -12.82 -6.85
C PRO A 114 3.58 -13.28 -7.66
N ALA A 115 4.53 -12.38 -7.92
CA ALA A 115 5.71 -12.71 -8.72
C ALA A 115 6.70 -13.58 -7.93
N THR A 116 6.88 -13.27 -6.65
CA THR A 116 7.78 -14.01 -5.75
C THR A 116 7.07 -15.05 -4.89
N LYS A 117 5.73 -15.02 -4.85
CA LYS A 117 4.88 -15.83 -3.97
C LYS A 117 5.25 -15.68 -2.50
N THR A 118 5.51 -14.44 -2.09
CA THR A 118 5.86 -14.11 -0.70
C THR A 118 4.85 -13.16 -0.08
N ILE A 119 4.71 -13.23 1.23
CA ILE A 119 3.97 -12.25 2.03
C ILE A 119 5.00 -11.42 2.81
N GLY A 120 5.00 -10.12 2.58
CA GLY A 120 5.89 -9.15 3.20
C GLY A 120 5.16 -8.05 3.95
N ASP A 121 5.91 -7.16 4.56
CA ASP A 121 5.35 -6.00 5.26
C ASP A 121 4.53 -5.12 4.31
N LEU A 122 3.56 -4.38 4.87
CA LEU A 122 2.92 -3.30 4.13
C LEU A 122 3.98 -2.32 3.66
N PRO A 123 3.94 -1.87 2.39
CA PRO A 123 4.76 -0.75 1.98
C PRO A 123 4.41 0.42 2.88
N GLU A 124 5.44 1.12 3.33
CA GLU A 124 5.23 2.27 4.19
C GLU A 124 4.27 3.26 3.49
N PRO A 125 3.30 3.84 4.22
CA PRO A 125 2.37 4.79 3.66
C PRO A 125 3.08 5.90 2.88
N ILE A 126 2.62 6.17 1.66
CA ILE A 126 3.15 7.28 0.86
C ILE A 126 2.56 8.57 1.40
N VAL A 127 3.41 9.46 1.89
CA VAL A 127 3.03 10.81 2.28
C VAL A 127 2.85 11.64 1.02
N LEU A 128 1.60 11.94 0.67
CA LEU A 128 1.26 12.64 -0.58
C LEU A 128 1.59 14.14 -0.54
N ALA A 129 1.58 14.74 0.65
CA ALA A 129 1.96 16.13 0.86
C ALA A 129 2.40 16.34 2.31
N VAL A 130 3.27 17.32 2.53
CA VAL A 130 3.63 17.82 3.87
C VAL A 130 3.34 19.31 3.95
N ARG A 131 2.98 19.80 5.13
CA ARG A 131 2.80 21.24 5.36
C ARG A 131 4.15 21.97 5.37
N ASP A 132 4.12 23.27 5.19
CA ASP A 132 5.30 24.13 5.28
C ASP A 132 6.08 24.00 6.59
N TYR A 133 5.41 23.96 7.74
CA TYR A 133 6.07 23.76 9.03
C TYR A 133 6.71 22.38 9.17
N GLN A 134 6.10 21.34 8.59
CA GLN A 134 6.64 19.98 8.58
C GLN A 134 7.89 19.91 7.70
N PHE A 135 7.82 20.52 6.52
CA PHE A 135 8.94 20.62 5.59
C PHE A 135 10.11 21.41 6.21
N ALA A 136 9.83 22.60 6.77
CA ALA A 136 10.83 23.45 7.40
C ALA A 136 11.47 22.77 8.63
N GLY A 137 10.66 22.12 9.47
CA GLY A 137 11.14 21.38 10.63
C GLY A 137 12.04 20.21 10.25
N GLN A 138 11.73 19.49 9.16
CA GLN A 138 12.60 18.42 8.68
C GLN A 138 13.86 18.96 8.01
N ALA A 139 13.77 20.06 7.24
CA ALA A 139 14.93 20.70 6.65
C ALA A 139 15.91 21.20 7.72
N ALA A 140 15.42 21.72 8.85
CA ALA A 140 16.25 22.12 9.98
C ALA A 140 16.91 20.91 10.66
N ALA A 141 16.15 19.84 10.89
CA ALA A 141 16.68 18.64 11.52
C ALA A 141 17.76 17.93 10.69
N GLU A 142 17.70 18.04 9.36
CA GLU A 142 18.75 17.58 8.46
C GLU A 142 19.85 18.62 8.21
N GLN A 143 19.83 19.75 8.93
CA GLN A 143 20.80 20.84 8.86
C GLN A 143 20.92 21.46 7.46
N ILE A 144 19.86 21.37 6.66
CA ILE A 144 19.75 22.06 5.35
C ILE A 144 19.54 23.56 5.58
N ILE A 145 18.78 23.90 6.63
CA ILE A 145 18.58 25.26 7.14
C ILE A 145 18.81 25.25 8.65
N THR A 146 18.96 26.43 9.26
CA THR A 146 19.02 26.55 10.72
C THR A 146 17.61 26.51 11.32
N ASP A 147 17.50 26.19 12.61
CA ASP A 147 16.23 26.24 13.35
C ASP A 147 15.61 27.65 13.29
N ASP A 148 16.42 28.71 13.46
CA ASP A 148 15.97 30.10 13.35
C ASP A 148 15.41 30.41 11.95
N ALA A 149 16.05 29.89 10.90
CA ALA A 149 15.58 30.09 9.53
C ALA A 149 14.28 29.31 9.27
N ALA A 150 14.13 28.12 9.83
CA ALA A 150 12.88 27.36 9.75
C ALA A 150 11.73 28.09 10.46
N MET A 151 11.98 28.61 11.67
CA MET A 151 10.99 29.39 12.41
C MET A 151 10.61 30.69 11.69
N ALA A 152 11.59 31.42 11.16
CA ALA A 152 11.34 32.63 10.38
C ALA A 152 10.52 32.33 9.11
N TRP A 153 10.83 31.23 8.43
CA TRP A 153 10.10 30.81 7.24
C TRP A 153 8.63 30.51 7.54
N VAL A 154 8.37 29.70 8.57
CA VAL A 154 6.99 29.36 8.97
C VAL A 154 6.22 30.58 9.49
N ALA A 155 6.86 31.45 10.28
CA ALA A 155 6.20 32.59 10.90
C ALA A 155 5.92 33.74 9.93
N THR A 156 6.78 33.96 8.93
CA THR A 156 6.75 35.17 8.09
C THR A 156 6.72 34.90 6.59
N GLY A 157 6.80 33.63 6.17
CA GLY A 157 6.95 33.27 4.76
C GLY A 157 8.32 33.62 4.19
N LYS A 158 9.27 34.12 5.00
CA LYS A 158 10.62 34.46 4.55
C LYS A 158 11.39 33.19 4.20
N THR A 159 11.56 32.94 2.90
CA THR A 159 12.33 31.81 2.40
C THR A 159 13.79 31.86 2.91
N PRO A 160 14.34 30.77 3.46
CA PRO A 160 15.73 30.70 3.88
C PRO A 160 16.73 30.94 2.74
N ASP A 161 17.72 31.80 2.98
CA ASP A 161 18.76 32.11 1.98
C ASP A 161 19.51 30.86 1.52
N THR A 162 19.76 29.90 2.42
CA THR A 162 20.40 28.61 2.08
C THR A 162 19.62 27.83 1.03
N LEU A 163 18.28 27.85 1.09
CA LEU A 163 17.44 27.18 0.08
C LEU A 163 17.42 27.96 -1.24
N ILE A 164 17.42 29.30 -1.17
CA ILE A 164 17.50 30.15 -2.36
C ILE A 164 18.81 29.88 -3.11
N GLU A 165 19.93 29.87 -2.41
CA GLU A 165 21.25 29.61 -3.00
C GLU A 165 21.37 28.18 -3.51
N ALA A 166 20.83 27.19 -2.79
CA ALA A 166 20.75 25.80 -3.25
C ALA A 166 19.97 25.67 -4.57
N VAL A 167 18.83 26.37 -4.69
CA VAL A 167 18.02 26.37 -5.92
C VAL A 167 18.79 27.02 -7.06
N LYS A 168 19.40 28.19 -6.85
CA LYS A 168 20.21 28.89 -7.87
C LYS A 168 21.41 28.05 -8.33
N ALA A 169 22.06 27.33 -7.42
CA ALA A 169 23.20 26.49 -7.75
C ALA A 169 22.83 25.26 -8.60
N LYS A 170 21.61 24.72 -8.41
CA LYS A 170 21.19 23.46 -9.04
C LYS A 170 20.31 23.64 -10.27
N VAL A 171 19.47 24.67 -10.30
CA VAL A 171 18.48 24.92 -11.35
C VAL A 171 18.99 26.05 -12.24
N THR A 172 19.70 25.70 -13.31
CA THR A 172 20.38 26.67 -14.20
C THR A 172 19.45 27.36 -15.21
N ASP A 173 18.31 26.75 -15.51
CA ASP A 173 17.30 27.34 -16.40
C ASP A 173 16.56 28.48 -15.66
N PRO A 174 16.64 29.74 -16.13
CA PRO A 174 16.11 30.89 -15.40
C PRO A 174 14.60 30.83 -15.13
N ASP A 175 13.82 30.30 -16.07
CA ASP A 175 12.36 30.18 -15.93
C ASP A 175 11.98 29.11 -14.90
N ARG A 176 12.63 27.94 -14.95
CA ARG A 176 12.47 26.90 -13.92
C ARG A 176 12.91 27.40 -12.55
N GLN A 177 14.05 28.09 -12.47
CA GLN A 177 14.55 28.65 -11.22
C GLN A 177 13.53 29.61 -10.61
N LYS A 178 12.99 30.53 -11.42
CA LYS A 178 11.93 31.46 -10.98
C LYS A 178 10.69 30.73 -10.48
N ARG A 179 10.22 29.69 -11.18
CA ARG A 179 9.06 28.89 -10.76
C ARG A 179 9.30 28.17 -9.43
N VAL A 180 10.47 27.58 -9.24
CA VAL A 180 10.84 26.88 -7.98
C VAL A 180 10.90 27.88 -6.81
N LEU A 181 11.53 29.04 -7.01
CA LEU A 181 11.61 30.08 -5.97
C LEU A 181 10.23 30.63 -5.60
N LEU A 182 9.35 30.84 -6.59
CA LEU A 182 7.98 31.28 -6.34
C LEU A 182 7.17 30.22 -5.59
N PHE A 183 7.32 28.94 -5.96
CA PHE A 183 6.71 27.82 -5.26
C PHE A 183 7.17 27.75 -3.80
N LEU A 184 8.48 27.89 -3.56
CA LEU A 184 9.07 27.86 -2.22
C LEU A 184 8.59 29.03 -1.33
N ALA A 185 8.38 30.21 -1.90
CA ALA A 185 7.93 31.39 -1.16
C ALA A 185 6.42 31.40 -0.88
N GLY A 186 5.60 30.82 -1.76
CA GLY A 186 4.15 30.95 -1.72
C GLY A 186 3.39 29.73 -1.20
N THR A 187 4.03 28.56 -1.09
CA THR A 187 3.31 27.33 -0.78
C THR A 187 3.23 27.03 0.72
N THR A 188 2.05 26.66 1.19
CA THR A 188 1.78 26.18 2.56
C THR A 188 1.68 24.65 2.64
N SER A 189 1.79 24.00 1.49
CA SER A 189 1.76 22.55 1.34
C SER A 189 2.66 22.14 0.19
N PHE A 190 3.47 21.11 0.38
CA PHE A 190 4.38 20.57 -0.62
C PHE A 190 3.84 19.21 -1.06
N PRO A 191 3.14 19.09 -2.20
CA PRO A 191 2.68 17.80 -2.71
C PRO A 191 3.85 17.04 -3.35
N ILE A 192 4.00 15.76 -3.05
CA ILE A 192 5.08 14.92 -3.59
C ILE A 192 4.94 14.74 -5.11
N GLY A 193 3.72 14.80 -5.63
CA GLY A 193 3.41 14.68 -7.06
C GLY A 193 3.48 15.99 -7.86
N HIS A 194 3.80 17.13 -7.24
CA HIS A 194 3.93 18.39 -7.97
C HIS A 194 5.25 18.41 -8.76
N GLU A 195 5.22 18.89 -10.01
CA GLU A 195 6.40 18.93 -10.90
C GLU A 195 7.63 19.68 -10.34
N LEU A 196 7.44 20.61 -9.38
CA LEU A 196 8.51 21.43 -8.80
C LEU A 196 9.08 20.82 -7.52
N THR A 197 8.38 19.89 -6.88
CA THR A 197 8.82 19.26 -5.63
C THR A 197 10.11 18.46 -5.82
N PRO A 198 10.25 17.60 -6.86
CA PRO A 198 11.52 16.91 -7.12
C PRO A 198 12.67 17.87 -7.45
N LEU A 199 12.41 18.98 -8.15
CA LEU A 199 13.42 19.97 -8.49
C LEU A 199 13.94 20.69 -7.24
N LEU A 200 13.02 21.14 -6.39
CA LEU A 200 13.35 21.73 -5.09
C LEU A 200 14.15 20.75 -4.22
N ALA A 201 13.70 19.49 -4.14
CA ALA A 201 14.35 18.43 -3.38
C ALA A 201 15.78 18.13 -3.84
N ALA A 202 15.99 18.10 -5.16
CA ALA A 202 17.31 17.91 -5.75
C ALA A 202 18.28 19.04 -5.41
N SER A 203 17.79 20.26 -5.18
CA SER A 203 18.62 21.41 -4.78
C SER A 203 19.31 21.20 -3.43
N PHE A 204 18.72 20.44 -2.51
CA PHE A 204 19.30 20.12 -1.20
C PHE A 204 19.67 18.62 -1.04
N GLY A 205 20.00 17.95 -2.14
CA GLY A 205 20.59 16.60 -2.11
C GLY A 205 19.60 15.44 -2.00
N LYS A 206 18.30 15.68 -2.17
CA LYS A 206 17.25 14.65 -2.30
C LYS A 206 16.93 14.41 -3.78
N ASP A 207 17.94 13.97 -4.51
CA ASP A 207 17.96 13.83 -5.97
C ASP A 207 17.28 12.56 -6.50
N THR A 208 16.91 11.61 -5.63
CA THR A 208 16.18 10.40 -6.02
C THR A 208 14.77 10.36 -5.44
N PRO A 209 13.81 9.70 -6.10
CA PRO A 209 12.46 9.50 -5.56
C PRO A 209 12.44 8.91 -4.16
N GLU A 210 13.36 8.00 -3.84
CA GLU A 210 13.47 7.32 -2.54
C GLU A 210 13.91 8.30 -1.45
N LYS A 211 14.92 9.14 -1.74
CA LYS A 211 15.39 10.19 -0.81
C LYS A 211 14.30 11.23 -0.56
N LEU A 212 13.56 11.62 -1.59
CA LEU A 212 12.43 12.53 -1.46
C LEU A 212 11.30 11.92 -0.61
N LYS A 213 10.92 10.67 -0.87
CA LYS A 213 9.92 9.95 -0.07
C LYS A 213 10.36 9.82 1.40
N ALA A 214 11.63 9.51 1.65
CA ALA A 214 12.18 9.43 2.99
C ALA A 214 12.13 10.78 3.73
N PHE A 215 12.49 11.88 3.05
CA PHE A 215 12.36 13.23 3.60
C PHE A 215 10.90 13.57 3.96
N PHE A 216 9.97 13.32 3.04
CA PHE A 216 8.54 13.58 3.26
C PHE A 216 7.96 12.76 4.41
N ARG A 217 8.41 11.52 4.55
CA ARG A 217 8.05 10.66 5.68
C ARG A 217 8.52 11.23 7.00
N ALA A 218 9.80 11.58 7.11
CA ALA A 218 10.34 12.16 8.32
C ALA A 218 9.68 13.51 8.65
N ALA A 219 9.38 14.32 7.63
CA ALA A 219 8.62 15.57 7.80
C ALA A 219 7.20 15.34 8.32
N SER A 220 6.47 14.33 7.84
CA SER A 220 5.09 14.05 8.27
C SER A 220 4.93 13.65 9.73
N GLN A 221 6.03 13.26 10.38
CA GLN A 221 6.07 12.84 11.79
C GLN A 221 6.36 14.01 12.75
N ARG A 222 6.47 15.24 12.22
CA ARG A 222 6.64 16.49 12.96
C ARG A 222 5.34 17.25 13.03
#